data_AF-A0AAY4BZX0-F1
#
_entry.id   AF-A0AAY4BZX0-F1
#
_cell.length_a   1.000
_cell.length_b   1.000
_cell.length_c   1.000
_cell.angle_alpha   90.00
_cell.angle_beta   90.00
_cell.angle_gamma   90.00
#
_symmetry.space_group_name_H-M   'P 1'
#
loop_
_entity.id
_entity.type
_entity.pdbx_description
1 polymer ?
#
loop_
_entity_poly.entity_id
_entity_poly.type
_entity_poly.pdbx_seq_one_letter_code
_entity_poly.pdbx_strand_id
1 'polypeptide(L)'
;MAEFFNTHMRFAGLSQAPSNPVLAVQINQDKNFAFLEFRSVDETTQAMAFDGIVFQGQSLKIRRPHDYRPLPGISEQPAFHVPGVVSTVVPDSAHKLFIGGLPNYLSDDQVKDLLTSFGPLKAFNLVKDSATSLSKGYAFCEYMDTNVTDQAAAGLNGMQLGDKKLIVQRASVGAKSVNPTPVTLQVPGLQRLQNSGIPTEVLCLLNMVVPEELVDDDDYEEILEDVREECRKYGSVRSIEIPRPVNGVEVPGCGKIFVEYVSTAECQKAMQGLTGRKFANRVVVTKYYDPDMYHRHEF
;
A
#
# COMPACT_ATOMS: atom_id res chain seq x y z
N MET A 1 -4.35 24.19 3.36
CA MET A 1 -3.73 23.66 2.12
C MET A 1 -2.55 24.50 1.64
N ALA A 2 -2.66 25.83 1.52
CA ALA A 2 -1.53 26.69 1.09
C ALA A 2 -0.26 26.48 1.94
N GLU A 3 -0.39 26.64 3.26
CA GLU A 3 0.71 26.45 4.22
C GLU A 3 1.29 25.04 4.17
N PHE A 4 0.45 24.03 4.01
CA PHE A 4 0.88 22.63 3.87
C PHE A 4 1.86 22.47 2.70
N PHE A 5 1.52 22.97 1.51
CA PHE A 5 2.41 22.90 0.35
C PHE A 5 3.64 23.78 0.51
N ASN A 6 3.51 25.01 1.04
CA ASN A 6 4.66 25.90 1.28
C ASN A 6 5.69 25.26 2.21
N THR A 7 5.24 24.65 3.29
CA THR A 7 6.08 23.95 4.26
C THR A 7 6.78 22.75 3.61
N HIS A 8 6.05 21.88 2.91
CA HIS A 8 6.65 20.71 2.25
C HIS A 8 7.64 21.09 1.15
N MET A 9 7.33 22.09 0.32
CA MET A 9 8.26 22.58 -0.70
C MET A 9 9.54 23.15 -0.10
N ARG A 10 9.44 23.88 1.03
CA ARG A 10 10.60 24.43 1.71
C ARG A 10 11.47 23.32 2.31
N PHE A 11 10.86 22.34 2.96
CA PHE A 11 11.59 21.19 3.53
C PHE A 11 12.26 20.34 2.46
N ALA A 12 11.61 20.15 1.31
CA ALA A 12 12.16 19.39 0.19
C ALA A 12 13.20 20.18 -0.64
N GLY A 13 13.47 21.45 -0.31
CA GLY A 13 14.39 22.30 -1.08
C GLY A 13 13.87 22.68 -2.47
N LEU A 14 12.55 22.62 -2.69
CA LEU A 14 11.89 22.89 -3.97
C LEU A 14 11.41 24.34 -4.11
N SER A 15 11.61 25.19 -3.09
CA SER A 15 11.33 26.62 -3.15
C SER A 15 12.54 27.39 -3.69
N GLN A 16 12.34 28.18 -4.75
CA GLN A 16 13.43 28.91 -5.42
C GLN A 16 13.75 30.27 -4.77
N ALA A 17 12.87 30.78 -3.91
CA ALA A 17 13.02 32.08 -3.27
C ALA A 17 12.47 32.09 -1.82
N PRO A 18 12.82 33.10 -1.00
CA PRO A 18 12.47 33.14 0.43
C PRO A 18 10.98 33.29 0.75
N SER A 19 10.18 33.85 -0.17
CA SER A 19 8.73 33.97 0.02
C SER A 19 8.00 32.66 -0.23
N ASN A 20 6.72 32.59 0.16
CA ASN A 20 5.90 31.40 -0.05
C ASN A 20 5.69 31.12 -1.55
N PRO A 21 5.94 29.89 -2.03
CA PRO A 21 5.74 29.53 -3.43
C PRO A 21 4.25 29.52 -3.83
N VAL A 22 3.35 29.06 -2.96
CA VAL A 22 1.89 29.09 -3.17
C VAL A 22 1.36 30.47 -2.79
N LEU A 23 0.78 31.17 -3.78
CA LEU A 23 0.21 32.51 -3.67
C LEU A 23 -1.26 32.48 -3.27
N ALA A 24 -2.04 31.58 -3.88
CA ALA A 24 -3.47 31.47 -3.64
C ALA A 24 -3.92 30.00 -3.69
N VAL A 25 -5.00 29.72 -2.96
CA VAL A 25 -5.68 28.41 -3.01
C VAL A 25 -7.17 28.65 -3.09
N GLN A 26 -7.82 28.04 -4.09
CA GLN A 26 -9.27 28.05 -4.24
C GLN A 26 -9.78 26.62 -4.06
N ILE A 27 -10.55 26.38 -3.00
CA ILE A 27 -11.05 25.04 -2.66
C ILE A 27 -12.50 24.94 -3.13
N ASN A 28 -12.82 23.89 -3.89
CA ASN A 28 -14.17 23.49 -4.22
C ASN A 28 -14.53 22.23 -3.41
N GLN A 29 -15.22 22.43 -2.28
CA GLN A 29 -15.59 21.33 -1.38
C GLN A 29 -16.64 20.40 -2.02
N ASP A 30 -17.59 20.95 -2.78
CA ASP A 30 -18.67 20.17 -3.41
C ASP A 30 -18.13 19.14 -4.41
N LYS A 31 -17.08 19.51 -5.15
CA LYS A 31 -16.44 18.66 -6.16
C LYS A 31 -15.12 18.03 -5.69
N ASN A 32 -14.79 18.20 -4.41
CA ASN A 32 -13.60 17.67 -3.76
C ASN A 32 -12.28 17.90 -4.53
N PHE A 33 -12.06 19.14 -5.00
CA PHE A 33 -10.80 19.55 -5.61
C PHE A 33 -10.39 20.97 -5.18
N ALA A 34 -9.12 21.33 -5.40
CA ALA A 34 -8.64 22.68 -5.19
C ALA A 34 -7.71 23.14 -6.33
N PHE A 35 -7.74 24.43 -6.63
CA PHE A 35 -6.74 25.09 -7.46
C PHE A 35 -5.68 25.72 -6.58
N LEU A 36 -4.42 25.52 -6.94
CA LEU A 36 -3.27 26.14 -6.31
C LEU A 36 -2.58 27.03 -7.33
N GLU A 37 -2.38 28.29 -6.96
CA GLU A 37 -1.61 29.25 -7.76
C GLU A 37 -0.21 29.38 -7.16
N PHE A 38 0.81 29.17 -7.99
CA PHE A 38 2.20 29.31 -7.61
C PHE A 38 2.78 30.58 -8.23
N ARG A 39 3.80 31.15 -7.58
CA ARG A 39 4.50 32.34 -8.09
C ARG A 39 5.31 32.09 -9.37
N SER A 40 5.60 30.83 -9.70
CA SER A 40 6.36 30.47 -10.89
C SER A 40 5.93 29.13 -11.49
N VAL A 41 6.11 29.00 -12.81
CA VAL A 41 5.82 27.77 -13.55
C VAL A 41 6.74 26.63 -13.11
N ASP A 42 8.01 26.91 -12.84
CA ASP A 42 8.99 25.92 -12.38
C ASP A 42 8.59 25.34 -11.02
N GLU A 43 8.26 26.19 -10.03
CA GLU A 43 7.82 25.70 -8.73
C GLU A 43 6.49 24.95 -8.80
N THR A 44 5.63 25.31 -9.75
CA THR A 44 4.44 24.49 -10.04
C THR A 44 4.85 23.11 -10.55
N THR A 45 5.87 23.01 -11.42
CA THR A 45 6.41 21.72 -11.89
C THR A 45 7.04 20.94 -10.73
N GLN A 46 7.83 21.58 -9.86
CA GLN A 46 8.41 20.90 -8.70
C GLN A 46 7.34 20.43 -7.72
N ALA A 47 6.27 21.20 -7.53
CA ALA A 47 5.15 20.81 -6.66
C ALA A 47 4.43 19.54 -7.14
N MET A 48 4.52 19.19 -8.43
CA MET A 48 4.01 17.92 -8.94
C MET A 48 4.70 16.70 -8.32
N ALA A 49 5.90 16.86 -7.74
CA ALA A 49 6.60 15.79 -7.03
C ALA A 49 5.84 15.32 -5.76
N PHE A 50 4.90 16.14 -5.26
CA PHE A 50 4.02 15.78 -4.15
C PHE A 50 2.73 15.08 -4.59
N ASP A 51 2.61 14.69 -5.86
CA ASP A 51 1.47 13.87 -6.29
C ASP A 51 1.41 12.55 -5.49
N GLY A 52 0.30 12.34 -4.79
CA GLY A 52 0.12 11.21 -3.86
C GLY A 52 0.48 11.52 -2.40
N ILE A 53 0.88 12.76 -2.08
CA ILE A 53 1.10 13.17 -0.69
C ILE A 53 -0.19 13.06 0.12
N VAL A 54 -0.06 12.63 1.38
CA VAL A 54 -1.19 12.55 2.31
C VAL A 54 -1.48 13.92 2.90
N PHE A 55 -2.72 14.38 2.74
CA PHE A 55 -3.26 15.58 3.36
C PHE A 55 -4.58 15.23 4.04
N GLN A 56 -4.66 15.47 5.36
CA GLN A 56 -5.86 15.15 6.16
C GLN A 56 -6.35 13.69 5.99
N GLY A 57 -5.41 12.74 5.95
CA GLY A 57 -5.71 11.32 5.79
C GLY A 57 -6.06 10.88 4.36
N GLN A 58 -5.99 11.77 3.37
CA GLN A 58 -6.26 11.44 1.97
C GLN A 58 -5.04 11.69 1.07
N SER A 59 -4.76 10.75 0.17
CA SER A 59 -3.75 10.93 -0.87
C SER A 59 -4.24 11.93 -1.93
N LEU A 60 -3.52 13.03 -2.11
CA LEU A 60 -3.89 14.06 -3.09
C LEU A 60 -3.46 13.67 -4.50
N LYS A 61 -4.34 13.90 -5.49
CA LYS A 61 -4.01 13.82 -6.92
C LYS A 61 -3.65 15.21 -7.43
N ILE A 62 -2.40 15.43 -7.80
CA ILE A 62 -1.90 16.74 -8.23
C ILE A 62 -1.69 16.75 -9.74
N ARG A 63 -2.38 17.62 -10.47
CA ARG A 63 -2.33 17.71 -11.93
C ARG A 63 -2.26 19.16 -12.39
N ARG A 64 -1.66 19.38 -13.57
CA ARG A 64 -1.86 20.63 -14.32
C ARG A 64 -3.34 20.74 -14.74
N PRO A 65 -3.90 21.96 -14.79
CA PRO A 65 -5.20 22.20 -15.40
C PRO A 65 -5.27 21.67 -16.84
N HIS A 66 -6.44 21.22 -17.28
CA HIS A 66 -6.60 20.59 -18.59
C HIS A 66 -6.29 21.51 -19.78
N ASP A 67 -6.41 22.82 -19.57
CA ASP A 67 -6.15 23.89 -20.53
C ASP A 67 -4.72 24.46 -20.45
N TYR A 68 -3.87 23.93 -19.55
CA TYR A 68 -2.47 24.33 -19.46
C TYR A 68 -1.70 23.94 -20.72
N ARG A 69 -0.93 24.89 -21.27
CA ARG A 69 -0.06 24.66 -22.41
C ARG A 69 1.40 24.86 -21.98
N PRO A 70 2.26 23.82 -22.06
CA PRO A 70 3.65 23.97 -21.67
C PRO A 70 4.37 25.00 -22.55
N LEU A 71 5.24 25.77 -21.91
CA LEU A 71 6.14 26.67 -22.63
C LEU A 71 7.27 25.85 -23.27
N PRO A 72 7.65 26.15 -24.53
CA PRO A 72 8.75 25.45 -25.19
C PRO A 72 10.04 25.53 -24.38
N GLY A 73 10.69 24.39 -24.14
CA GLY A 73 11.96 24.31 -23.42
C GLY A 73 11.86 24.22 -21.89
N ILE A 74 10.64 24.22 -21.31
CA ILE A 74 10.42 23.98 -19.88
C ILE A 74 9.99 22.52 -19.67
N SER A 75 10.66 21.82 -18.75
CA SER A 75 10.29 20.45 -18.36
C SER A 75 8.95 20.46 -17.61
N GLU A 76 8.08 19.50 -17.93
CA GLU A 76 6.82 19.26 -17.20
C GLU A 76 6.95 18.20 -16.11
N GLN A 77 8.08 17.49 -16.06
CA GLN A 77 8.35 16.52 -15.01
C GLN A 77 9.16 17.14 -13.89
N PRO A 78 8.80 16.86 -12.62
CA PRO A 78 9.63 17.24 -11.49
C PRO A 78 11.00 16.58 -11.61
N ALA A 79 12.06 17.33 -11.30
CA ALA A 79 13.43 16.81 -11.37
C ALA A 79 13.73 15.82 -10.23
N PHE A 80 12.90 15.83 -9.18
CA PHE A 80 13.09 15.05 -7.97
C PHE A 80 11.84 14.27 -7.60
N HIS A 81 12.06 13.10 -7.00
CA HIS A 81 11.04 12.32 -6.32
C HIS A 81 11.14 12.58 -4.82
N VAL A 82 10.01 12.85 -4.17
CA VAL A 82 9.95 13.09 -2.72
C VAL A 82 9.88 11.74 -2.00
N PRO A 83 10.83 11.39 -1.12
CA PRO A 83 10.79 10.14 -0.38
C PRO A 83 9.48 9.96 0.40
N GLY A 84 8.88 8.77 0.31
CA GLY A 84 7.62 8.45 0.99
C GLY A 84 6.36 8.90 0.25
N VAL A 85 6.48 9.62 -0.87
CA VAL A 85 5.33 9.98 -1.72
C VAL A 85 5.20 8.96 -2.85
N VAL A 86 4.04 8.32 -2.97
CA VAL A 86 3.76 7.37 -4.07
C VAL A 86 2.93 8.06 -5.14
N SER A 87 3.46 8.24 -6.35
CA SER A 87 2.73 8.95 -7.42
C SER A 87 1.41 8.25 -7.76
N THR A 88 0.37 9.05 -8.00
CA THR A 88 -0.94 8.56 -8.44
C THR A 88 -1.00 8.35 -9.97
N VAL A 89 0.07 8.69 -10.70
CA VAL A 89 0.23 8.35 -12.12
C VAL A 89 1.15 7.15 -12.25
N VAL A 90 0.63 6.06 -12.83
CA VAL A 90 1.45 4.90 -13.18
C VAL A 90 1.76 4.94 -14.68
N PRO A 91 2.95 5.44 -15.08
CA PRO A 91 3.31 5.54 -16.50
C PRO A 91 3.37 4.15 -17.12
N ASP A 92 3.07 4.07 -18.42
CA ASP A 92 3.22 2.81 -19.15
C ASP A 92 4.70 2.46 -19.27
N SER A 93 5.05 1.28 -18.77
CA SER A 93 6.41 0.77 -18.78
C SER A 93 6.41 -0.75 -18.88
N ALA A 94 7.58 -1.34 -19.11
CA ALA A 94 7.73 -2.78 -19.00
C ALA A 94 7.39 -3.26 -17.59
N HIS A 95 7.56 -2.44 -16.54
CA HIS A 95 7.42 -2.77 -15.11
C HIS A 95 6.09 -2.39 -14.48
N LYS A 96 5.17 -1.83 -15.25
CA LYS A 96 3.80 -1.58 -14.82
C LYS A 96 3.06 -2.90 -14.59
N LEU A 97 2.51 -3.06 -13.39
CA LEU A 97 1.62 -4.17 -13.04
C LEU A 97 0.17 -3.72 -13.09
N PHE A 98 -0.67 -4.62 -13.59
CA PHE A 98 -2.12 -4.61 -13.42
C PHE A 98 -2.47 -5.55 -12.27
N ILE A 99 -3.31 -5.09 -11.35
CA ILE A 99 -3.85 -5.85 -10.23
C ILE A 99 -5.37 -5.82 -10.33
N GLY A 100 -5.97 -6.89 -10.85
CA GLY A 100 -7.43 -7.06 -10.94
C GLY A 100 -7.98 -7.95 -9.83
N GLY A 101 -9.30 -7.99 -9.70
CA GLY A 101 -9.99 -8.85 -8.73
C GLY A 101 -9.96 -8.29 -7.31
N LEU A 102 -9.64 -7.01 -7.13
CA LEU A 102 -9.72 -6.35 -5.84
C LEU A 102 -11.19 -6.19 -5.42
N PRO A 103 -11.57 -6.50 -4.17
CA PRO A 103 -12.87 -6.14 -3.65
C PRO A 103 -13.11 -4.62 -3.71
N ASN A 104 -14.30 -4.21 -4.14
CA ASN A 104 -14.61 -2.80 -4.41
C ASN A 104 -14.66 -1.93 -3.14
N TYR A 105 -14.75 -2.55 -1.96
CA TYR A 105 -14.73 -1.87 -0.67
C TYR A 105 -13.31 -1.51 -0.20
N LEU A 106 -12.26 -2.05 -0.81
CA LEU A 106 -10.89 -1.74 -0.40
C LEU A 106 -10.50 -0.31 -0.79
N SER A 107 -9.91 0.40 0.16
CA SER A 107 -9.36 1.73 -0.03
C SER A 107 -8.00 1.69 -0.73
N ASP A 108 -7.57 2.84 -1.27
CA ASP A 108 -6.26 3.00 -1.92
C ASP A 108 -5.13 2.60 -0.97
N ASP A 109 -5.23 2.98 0.30
CA ASP A 109 -4.18 2.75 1.29
C ASP A 109 -4.14 1.29 1.74
N GLN A 110 -5.29 0.62 1.89
CA GLN A 110 -5.33 -0.84 2.15
C GLN A 110 -4.67 -1.64 1.01
N VAL A 111 -4.92 -1.25 -0.25
CA VAL A 111 -4.29 -1.92 -1.39
C VAL A 111 -2.79 -1.61 -1.46
N LYS A 112 -2.39 -0.35 -1.21
CA LYS A 112 -0.95 -0.01 -1.12
C LYS A 112 -0.24 -0.80 -0.02
N ASP A 113 -0.84 -0.93 1.16
CA ASP A 113 -0.27 -1.68 2.28
C ASP A 113 0.00 -3.14 1.88
N LEU A 114 -0.94 -3.78 1.18
CA LEU A 114 -0.73 -5.11 0.62
C LEU A 114 0.47 -5.14 -0.35
N LEU A 115 0.52 -4.22 -1.31
CA LEU A 115 1.57 -4.18 -2.33
C LEU A 115 2.95 -3.85 -1.74
N THR A 116 3.03 -2.99 -0.73
CA THR A 116 4.30 -2.58 -0.10
C THR A 116 5.01 -3.73 0.61
N SER A 117 4.33 -4.86 0.85
CA SER A 117 4.93 -6.08 1.39
C SER A 117 6.00 -6.68 0.46
N PHE A 118 5.99 -6.35 -0.83
CA PHE A 118 7.00 -6.78 -1.81
C PHE A 118 8.09 -5.73 -2.05
N GLY A 119 7.83 -4.45 -1.74
CA GLY A 119 8.78 -3.36 -1.89
C GLY A 119 8.11 -1.98 -1.98
N PRO A 120 8.90 -0.90 -1.86
CA PRO A 120 8.38 0.46 -1.96
C PRO A 120 7.81 0.74 -3.35
N LEU A 121 6.65 1.39 -3.39
CA LEU A 121 5.96 1.75 -4.62
C LEU A 121 6.49 3.06 -5.17
N LYS A 122 6.81 3.07 -6.46
CA LYS A 122 7.11 4.29 -7.22
C LYS A 122 5.83 5.04 -7.56
N ALA A 123 4.84 4.28 -8.00
CA ALA A 123 3.55 4.78 -8.41
C ALA A 123 2.46 3.74 -8.15
N PHE A 124 1.27 4.23 -7.82
CA PHE A 124 0.10 3.42 -7.55
C PHE A 124 -1.18 4.17 -7.93
N ASN A 125 -2.12 3.48 -8.57
CA ASN A 125 -3.42 4.04 -8.88
C ASN A 125 -4.51 2.97 -8.74
N LEU A 126 -5.36 3.09 -7.72
CA LEU A 126 -6.61 2.34 -7.64
C LEU A 126 -7.63 3.01 -8.56
N VAL A 127 -8.14 2.26 -9.54
CA VAL A 127 -9.07 2.84 -10.50
C VAL A 127 -10.46 2.89 -9.91
N LYS A 128 -10.99 4.11 -9.82
CA LYS A 128 -12.32 4.41 -9.29
C LYS A 128 -13.24 4.92 -10.40
N ASP A 129 -14.53 4.73 -10.19
CA ASP A 129 -15.56 5.36 -11.01
C ASP A 129 -15.64 6.87 -10.73
N SER A 130 -15.71 7.67 -11.79
CA SER A 130 -15.65 9.14 -11.67
C SER A 130 -16.92 9.76 -11.10
N ALA A 131 -18.07 9.09 -11.21
CA ALA A 131 -19.33 9.60 -10.70
C ALA A 131 -19.54 9.21 -9.24
N THR A 132 -19.20 7.98 -8.87
CA THR A 132 -19.46 7.41 -7.55
C THR A 132 -18.26 7.39 -6.61
N SER A 133 -17.05 7.62 -7.13
CA SER A 133 -15.78 7.44 -6.41
C SER A 133 -15.54 6.03 -5.85
N LEU A 134 -16.34 5.04 -6.27
CA LEU A 134 -16.20 3.64 -5.86
C LEU A 134 -15.09 2.95 -6.67
N SER A 135 -14.39 2.02 -6.05
CA SER A 135 -13.37 1.21 -6.74
C SER A 135 -14.00 0.37 -7.84
N LYS A 136 -13.34 0.33 -9.02
CA LYS A 136 -13.69 -0.57 -10.13
C LYS A 136 -13.13 -1.98 -9.94
N GLY A 137 -12.45 -2.25 -8.81
CA GLY A 137 -11.91 -3.56 -8.48
C GLY A 137 -10.59 -3.89 -9.17
N TYR A 138 -9.87 -2.88 -9.66
CA TYR A 138 -8.52 -3.05 -10.18
C TYR A 138 -7.63 -1.81 -9.94
N ALA A 139 -6.33 -2.05 -9.88
CA ALA A 139 -5.30 -1.04 -9.69
C ALA A 139 -4.14 -1.24 -10.66
N PHE A 140 -3.33 -0.20 -10.79
CA PHE A 140 -2.00 -0.28 -11.41
C PHE A 140 -0.95 0.10 -10.39
N CYS A 141 0.24 -0.49 -10.49
CA CYS A 141 1.39 -0.05 -9.73
C CYS A 141 2.70 -0.26 -10.47
N GLU A 142 3.74 0.43 -10.02
CA GLU A 142 5.13 0.17 -10.38
C GLU A 142 5.98 0.30 -9.10
N TYR A 143 6.91 -0.63 -8.89
CA TYR A 143 7.81 -0.61 -7.74
C TYR A 143 9.04 0.27 -8.01
N MET A 144 9.67 0.78 -6.96
CA MET A 144 10.94 1.52 -7.07
C MET A 144 12.08 0.60 -7.52
N ASP A 145 12.11 -0.62 -6.99
CA ASP A 145 13.01 -1.68 -7.45
C ASP A 145 12.30 -2.54 -8.50
N THR A 146 12.82 -2.53 -9.73
CA THR A 146 12.26 -3.33 -10.82
C THR A 146 12.42 -4.83 -10.60
N ASN A 147 13.36 -5.27 -9.77
CA ASN A 147 13.64 -6.68 -9.51
C ASN A 147 12.53 -7.36 -8.70
N VAL A 148 11.77 -6.61 -7.90
CA VAL A 148 10.64 -7.15 -7.13
C VAL A 148 9.38 -7.32 -7.97
N THR A 149 9.33 -6.74 -9.17
CA THR A 149 8.12 -6.71 -10.00
C THR A 149 7.63 -8.11 -10.38
N ASP A 150 8.54 -9.01 -10.78
CA ASP A 150 8.17 -10.39 -11.15
C ASP A 150 7.79 -11.23 -9.92
N GLN A 151 8.47 -10.99 -8.79
CA GLN A 151 8.16 -11.66 -7.52
C GLN A 151 6.79 -11.25 -7.01
N ALA A 152 6.47 -9.95 -7.06
CA ALA A 152 5.17 -9.41 -6.71
C ALA A 152 4.07 -9.94 -7.62
N ALA A 153 4.31 -9.97 -8.94
CA ALA A 153 3.35 -10.54 -9.88
C ALA A 153 3.05 -12.02 -9.57
N ALA A 154 4.09 -12.83 -9.37
CA ALA A 154 3.92 -14.25 -9.07
C ALA A 154 3.29 -14.49 -7.69
N GLY A 155 3.68 -13.72 -6.67
CA GLY A 155 3.20 -13.89 -5.29
C GLY A 155 1.76 -13.41 -5.07
N LEU A 156 1.34 -12.36 -5.77
CA LEU A 156 -0.01 -11.80 -5.65
C LEU A 156 -1.01 -12.46 -6.62
N ASN A 157 -0.56 -12.98 -7.76
CA ASN A 157 -1.47 -13.58 -8.73
C ASN A 157 -2.12 -14.85 -8.17
N GLY A 158 -3.45 -14.90 -8.18
CA GLY A 158 -4.24 -15.98 -7.59
C GLY A 158 -4.42 -15.88 -6.07
N MET A 159 -3.86 -14.85 -5.42
CA MET A 159 -4.07 -14.59 -4.00
C MET A 159 -5.56 -14.36 -3.72
N GLN A 160 -6.10 -15.06 -2.72
CA GLN A 160 -7.48 -14.91 -2.29
C GLN A 160 -7.60 -13.68 -1.36
N LEU A 161 -8.52 -12.77 -1.69
CA LEU A 161 -8.84 -11.57 -0.91
C LEU A 161 -10.37 -11.51 -0.74
N GLY A 162 -10.84 -11.99 0.41
CA GLY A 162 -12.26 -12.30 0.63
C GLY A 162 -12.75 -13.41 -0.32
N ASP A 163 -13.87 -13.15 -0.98
CA ASP A 163 -14.47 -14.05 -1.98
C ASP A 163 -13.79 -13.96 -3.37
N LYS A 164 -12.88 -13.01 -3.56
CA LYS A 164 -12.21 -12.77 -4.85
C LYS A 164 -10.80 -13.33 -4.87
N LYS A 165 -10.31 -13.60 -6.08
CA LYS A 165 -8.90 -13.89 -6.36
C LYS A 165 -8.29 -12.76 -7.14
N LEU A 166 -7.11 -12.33 -6.72
CA LEU A 166 -6.35 -11.31 -7.42
C LEU A 166 -5.81 -11.85 -8.74
N ILE A 167 -5.81 -11.00 -9.75
CA ILE A 167 -5.22 -11.27 -11.06
C ILE A 167 -4.10 -10.26 -11.25
N VAL A 168 -2.86 -10.72 -11.15
CA VAL A 168 -1.69 -9.83 -11.23
C VAL A 168 -0.82 -10.19 -12.41
N GLN A 169 -0.58 -9.21 -13.28
CA GLN A 169 0.18 -9.40 -14.52
C GLN A 169 0.82 -8.09 -14.98
N ARG A 170 1.82 -8.17 -15.86
CA ARG A 170 2.40 -7.00 -16.53
C ARG A 170 1.33 -6.32 -17.39
N ALA A 171 1.06 -5.04 -17.15
CA ALA A 171 0.01 -4.31 -17.86
C ALA A 171 0.30 -4.19 -19.37
N SER A 172 1.57 -4.11 -19.74
CA SER A 172 2.04 -4.04 -21.13
C SER A 172 1.96 -5.37 -21.90
N VAL A 173 1.77 -6.51 -21.22
CA VAL A 173 1.65 -7.84 -21.85
C VAL A 173 0.17 -8.22 -22.12
N GLY A 174 -0.77 -7.34 -21.77
CA GLY A 174 -2.20 -7.65 -21.66
C GLY A 174 -3.12 -7.22 -22.81
N ALA A 175 -2.61 -6.98 -24.02
CA ALA A 175 -3.46 -6.87 -25.22
C ALA A 175 -3.48 -8.18 -26.03
N LYS A 176 -3.75 -9.33 -25.36
CA LYS A 176 -4.26 -10.55 -26.00
C LYS A 176 -4.77 -11.52 -24.92
N SER A 177 -6.03 -11.91 -25.08
CA SER A 177 -6.77 -12.90 -24.30
C SER A 177 -5.94 -14.15 -23.97
N VAL A 178 -5.93 -14.58 -22.71
CA VAL A 178 -5.35 -15.87 -22.31
C VAL A 178 -6.48 -16.77 -21.82
N ASN A 179 -6.79 -17.79 -22.62
CA ASN A 179 -7.68 -18.89 -22.25
C ASN A 179 -7.13 -19.63 -21.03
N PRO A 180 -7.98 -20.12 -20.11
CA PRO A 180 -7.53 -20.84 -18.93
C PRO A 180 -7.14 -22.27 -19.31
N THR A 181 -5.85 -22.59 -19.23
CA THR A 181 -5.39 -23.98 -19.10
C THR A 181 -5.21 -24.32 -17.61
N PRO A 182 -5.69 -25.48 -17.14
CA PRO A 182 -5.52 -25.90 -15.75
C PRO A 182 -4.06 -26.30 -15.52
N VAL A 183 -3.35 -25.58 -14.65
CA VAL A 183 -2.01 -25.96 -14.18
C VAL A 183 -2.14 -26.68 -12.85
N THR A 184 -1.71 -27.95 -12.85
CA THR A 184 -1.45 -28.76 -11.67
C THR A 184 -0.31 -28.13 -10.86
N LEU A 185 -0.62 -27.76 -9.61
CA LEU A 185 0.26 -27.05 -8.71
C LEU A 185 1.35 -27.99 -8.16
N GLN A 186 2.54 -27.97 -8.75
CA GLN A 186 3.78 -28.36 -8.07
C GLN A 186 4.69 -27.15 -8.16
N VAL A 187 5.09 -26.59 -7.00
CA VAL A 187 5.86 -25.34 -6.91
C VAL A 187 7.28 -25.65 -6.44
N PRO A 188 8.26 -25.77 -7.36
CA PRO A 188 9.68 -25.59 -7.04
C PRO A 188 10.05 -24.11 -7.14
N GLY A 189 10.64 -23.53 -6.08
CA GLY A 189 11.24 -22.18 -6.14
C GLY A 189 10.83 -21.18 -5.05
N LEU A 190 10.11 -21.61 -4.02
CA LEU A 190 9.66 -20.75 -2.90
C LEU A 190 10.77 -20.43 -1.86
N GLN A 191 12.00 -20.18 -2.31
CA GLN A 191 13.11 -19.79 -1.44
C GLN A 191 13.60 -18.41 -1.88
N ARG A 192 13.40 -17.42 -0.98
CA ARG A 192 13.84 -16.00 -1.03
C ARG A 192 12.74 -14.97 -1.30
N LEU A 193 11.70 -14.93 -0.47
CA LEU A 193 11.06 -13.66 -0.08
C LEU A 193 11.95 -13.01 0.98
N GLN A 194 12.72 -11.98 0.64
CA GLN A 194 13.70 -11.37 1.56
C GLN A 194 13.51 -9.87 1.82
N ASN A 195 12.35 -9.27 1.52
CA ASN A 195 12.21 -7.80 1.64
C ASN A 195 10.89 -7.31 2.26
N SER A 196 10.58 -7.73 3.50
CA SER A 196 9.42 -7.19 4.27
C SER A 196 9.81 -6.18 5.35
N GLY A 197 10.84 -5.38 5.09
CA GLY A 197 11.38 -4.37 6.00
C GLY A 197 12.62 -4.83 6.78
N ILE A 198 13.14 -3.95 7.64
CA ILE A 198 14.23 -4.29 8.55
C ILE A 198 13.69 -5.31 9.56
N PRO A 199 14.37 -6.45 9.80
CA PRO A 199 13.92 -7.43 10.77
C PRO A 199 13.77 -6.86 12.17
N THR A 200 12.60 -7.07 12.77
CA THR A 200 12.28 -6.70 14.16
C THR A 200 11.79 -7.94 14.93
N GLU A 201 11.56 -7.81 16.23
CA GLU A 201 10.97 -8.85 17.07
C GLU A 201 9.44 -8.94 16.93
N VAL A 202 8.79 -7.97 16.26
CA VAL A 202 7.33 -7.96 16.07
C VAL A 202 6.97 -8.30 14.62
N LEU A 203 6.13 -9.30 14.44
CA LEU A 203 5.60 -9.73 13.14
C LEU A 203 4.12 -9.36 13.04
N CYS A 204 3.77 -8.60 12.01
CA CYS A 204 2.39 -8.38 11.61
C CYS A 204 1.98 -9.47 10.61
N LEU A 205 0.94 -10.24 10.95
CA LEU A 205 0.27 -11.18 10.08
C LEU A 205 -0.97 -10.50 9.49
N LEU A 206 -1.03 -10.43 8.18
CA LEU A 206 -2.12 -9.83 7.43
C LEU A 206 -2.90 -10.92 6.69
N ASN A 207 -4.18 -10.63 6.43
CA ASN A 207 -5.08 -11.53 5.69
C ASN A 207 -5.28 -12.89 6.39
N MET A 208 -5.18 -12.92 7.72
CA MET A 208 -5.41 -14.09 8.57
C MET A 208 -6.79 -14.12 9.20
N VAL A 209 -7.41 -12.96 9.45
CA VAL A 209 -8.71 -12.80 10.13
C VAL A 209 -9.50 -11.68 9.48
N VAL A 210 -10.83 -11.73 9.55
CA VAL A 210 -11.69 -10.58 9.21
C VAL A 210 -12.32 -10.01 10.47
N PRO A 211 -12.64 -8.71 10.52
CA PRO A 211 -13.22 -8.09 11.72
C PRO A 211 -14.44 -8.83 12.27
N GLU A 212 -15.29 -9.37 11.39
CA GLU A 212 -16.51 -10.08 11.77
C GLU A 212 -16.23 -11.36 12.59
N GLU A 213 -15.11 -12.03 12.32
CA GLU A 213 -14.64 -13.22 13.07
C GLU A 213 -14.10 -12.87 14.45
N LEU A 214 -13.89 -11.59 14.74
CA LEU A 214 -13.32 -11.12 16.02
C LEU A 214 -14.38 -10.53 16.97
N VAL A 215 -15.65 -10.50 16.56
CA VAL A 215 -16.75 -9.91 17.35
C VAL A 215 -17.21 -10.85 18.46
N ASP A 216 -17.27 -12.15 18.16
CA ASP A 216 -17.64 -13.17 19.13
C ASP A 216 -16.45 -13.50 20.04
N ASP A 217 -16.71 -13.77 21.32
CA ASP A 217 -15.66 -14.03 22.30
C ASP A 217 -15.09 -15.46 22.15
N ASP A 218 -15.93 -16.44 21.82
CA ASP A 218 -15.51 -17.83 21.66
C ASP A 218 -14.66 -17.99 20.39
N ASP A 219 -15.11 -17.40 19.27
CA ASP A 219 -14.35 -17.39 18.00
C ASP A 219 -12.99 -16.66 18.17
N TYR A 220 -12.98 -15.55 18.91
CA TYR A 220 -11.76 -14.79 19.18
C TYR A 220 -10.76 -15.61 19.99
N GLU A 221 -11.21 -16.32 21.03
CA GLU A 221 -10.36 -17.19 21.83
C GLU A 221 -9.78 -18.34 21.01
N GLU A 222 -10.58 -18.99 20.14
CA GLU A 222 -10.11 -20.05 19.24
C GLU A 222 -9.03 -19.54 18.28
N ILE A 223 -9.27 -18.39 17.62
CA ILE A 223 -8.30 -17.76 16.73
C ILE A 223 -6.99 -17.43 17.47
N LEU A 224 -7.09 -16.88 18.68
CA LEU A 224 -5.93 -16.50 19.47
C LEU A 224 -5.09 -17.73 19.85
N GLU A 225 -5.74 -18.83 20.26
CA GLU A 225 -5.07 -20.08 20.58
C GLU A 225 -4.40 -20.69 19.35
N ASP A 226 -5.10 -20.80 18.22
CA ASP A 226 -4.57 -21.33 16.95
C ASP A 226 -3.34 -20.57 16.48
N VAL A 227 -3.41 -19.23 16.48
CA VAL A 227 -2.29 -18.37 16.09
C VAL A 227 -1.12 -18.58 17.03
N ARG A 228 -1.39 -18.68 18.33
CA ARG A 228 -0.35 -18.87 19.35
C ARG A 228 0.35 -20.21 19.20
N GLU A 229 -0.40 -21.29 19.00
CA GLU A 229 0.16 -22.62 18.77
C GLU A 229 1.00 -22.68 17.50
N GLU A 230 0.50 -22.08 16.41
CA GLU A 230 1.22 -22.07 15.14
C GLU A 230 2.49 -21.22 15.24
N CYS A 231 2.43 -20.05 15.88
CA CYS A 231 3.59 -19.14 16.04
C CYS A 231 4.68 -19.70 16.96
N ARG A 232 4.30 -20.43 18.02
CA ARG A 232 5.26 -21.07 18.95
C ARG A 232 6.17 -22.11 18.28
N LYS A 233 5.81 -22.62 17.10
CA LYS A 233 6.65 -23.55 16.33
C LYS A 233 7.93 -22.90 15.79
N TYR A 234 7.97 -21.57 15.70
CA TYR A 234 9.07 -20.82 15.11
C TYR A 234 9.96 -20.11 16.13
N GLY A 235 9.42 -19.86 17.33
CA GLY A 235 10.16 -19.28 18.44
C GLY A 235 9.29 -18.96 19.64
N SER A 236 9.91 -18.41 20.69
CA SER A 236 9.20 -18.07 21.92
C SER A 236 8.38 -16.80 21.74
N VAL A 237 7.05 -16.93 21.75
CA VAL A 237 6.11 -15.79 21.65
C VAL A 237 5.99 -15.09 23.00
N ARG A 238 6.35 -13.79 23.05
CA ARG A 238 6.23 -12.92 24.22
C ARG A 238 4.81 -12.41 24.39
N SER A 239 4.21 -11.89 23.34
CA SER A 239 2.85 -11.35 23.35
C SER A 239 2.19 -11.47 21.97
N ILE A 240 0.85 -11.47 21.94
CA ILE A 240 0.04 -11.45 20.73
C ILE A 240 -1.05 -10.40 20.94
N GLU A 241 -1.24 -9.52 19.97
CA GLU A 241 -2.31 -8.53 19.95
C GLU A 241 -3.16 -8.69 18.68
N ILE A 242 -4.48 -8.76 18.86
CA ILE A 242 -5.46 -8.88 17.79
C ILE A 242 -6.53 -7.79 18.00
N PRO A 243 -6.42 -6.63 17.35
CA PRO A 243 -7.38 -5.53 17.53
C PRO A 243 -8.80 -5.93 17.14
N ARG A 244 -9.71 -5.94 18.12
CA ARG A 244 -11.13 -6.27 17.92
C ARG A 244 -11.92 -5.06 17.41
N PRO A 245 -12.93 -5.27 16.54
CA PRO A 245 -13.80 -4.17 16.11
C PRO A 245 -14.64 -3.64 17.28
N VAL A 246 -14.92 -2.34 17.26
CA VAL A 246 -15.84 -1.69 18.21
C VAL A 246 -16.97 -1.06 17.42
N ASN A 247 -18.22 -1.34 17.82
CA ASN A 247 -19.40 -0.87 17.09
C ASN A 247 -19.39 0.66 16.91
N GLY A 248 -19.41 1.10 15.65
CA GLY A 248 -19.45 2.51 15.27
C GLY A 248 -18.10 3.24 15.34
N VAL A 249 -17.00 2.53 15.60
CA VAL A 249 -15.64 3.11 15.68
C VAL A 249 -14.70 2.33 14.77
N GLU A 250 -13.97 3.05 13.93
CA GLU A 250 -12.88 2.46 13.14
C GLU A 250 -11.71 2.16 14.09
N VAL A 251 -11.35 0.88 14.24
CA VAL A 251 -10.25 0.45 15.12
C VAL A 251 -8.99 0.24 14.28
N PRO A 252 -7.92 1.02 14.51
CA PRO A 252 -6.63 0.82 13.83
C PRO A 252 -6.12 -0.61 14.03
N GLY A 253 -5.61 -1.21 12.95
CA GLY A 253 -5.11 -2.59 12.97
C GLY A 253 -6.18 -3.69 13.00
N CYS A 254 -7.48 -3.37 12.97
CA CYS A 254 -8.52 -4.40 12.92
C CYS A 254 -8.37 -5.28 11.65
N GLY A 255 -8.45 -6.60 11.82
CA GLY A 255 -8.16 -7.58 10.77
C GLY A 255 -6.67 -7.93 10.59
N LYS A 256 -5.78 -7.40 11.45
CA LYS A 256 -4.37 -7.77 11.54
C LYS A 256 -4.09 -8.49 12.85
N ILE A 257 -3.02 -9.29 12.87
CA ILE A 257 -2.53 -9.95 14.07
C ILE A 257 -1.07 -9.59 14.26
N PHE A 258 -0.70 -9.18 15.47
CA PHE A 258 0.66 -8.80 15.80
C PHE A 258 1.24 -9.81 16.79
N VAL A 259 2.43 -10.30 16.50
CA VAL A 259 3.10 -11.33 17.30
C VAL A 259 4.50 -10.84 17.65
N GLU A 260 4.75 -10.66 18.94
CA GLU A 260 6.07 -10.29 19.45
C GLU A 260 6.82 -11.56 19.88
N TYR A 261 8.02 -11.75 19.34
CA TYR A 261 8.93 -12.82 19.72
C TYR A 261 9.98 -12.35 20.72
N VAL A 262 10.63 -13.29 21.41
CA VAL A 262 11.74 -12.98 22.33
C VAL A 262 12.95 -12.41 21.57
N SER A 263 13.20 -12.86 20.34
CA SER A 263 14.31 -12.39 19.51
C SER A 263 13.92 -12.11 18.06
N THR A 264 14.64 -11.17 17.44
CA THR A 264 14.50 -10.87 16.00
C THR A 264 14.75 -12.10 15.12
N ALA A 265 15.68 -12.98 15.49
CA ALA A 265 15.99 -14.20 14.76
C ALA A 265 14.82 -15.21 14.76
N GLU A 266 14.05 -15.30 15.84
CA GLU A 266 12.84 -16.13 15.92
C GLU A 266 11.71 -15.54 15.07
N CYS A 267 11.53 -14.22 15.12
CA CYS A 267 10.59 -13.50 14.26
C CYS A 267 10.91 -13.72 12.77
N GLN A 268 12.18 -13.68 12.38
CA GLN A 268 12.62 -13.99 11.02
C GLN A 268 12.27 -15.43 10.59
N LYS A 269 12.42 -16.42 11.49
CA LYS A 269 12.02 -17.80 11.22
C LYS A 269 10.50 -17.91 11.04
N ALA A 270 9.74 -17.25 11.90
CA ALA A 270 8.28 -17.23 11.82
C ALA A 270 7.81 -16.63 10.50
N MET A 271 8.37 -15.48 10.13
CA MET A 271 8.11 -14.82 8.86
C MET A 271 8.34 -15.74 7.66
N GLN A 272 9.49 -16.43 7.60
CA GLN A 272 9.80 -17.38 6.53
C GLN A 272 8.86 -18.58 6.51
N GLY A 273 8.43 -19.03 7.69
CA GLY A 273 7.55 -20.19 7.83
C GLY A 273 6.09 -19.90 7.52
N LEU A 274 5.62 -18.71 7.88
CA LEU A 274 4.20 -18.32 7.84
C LEU A 274 3.82 -17.62 6.53
N THR A 275 4.73 -16.85 5.92
CA THR A 275 4.43 -16.15 4.66
C THR A 275 4.02 -17.13 3.57
N GLY A 276 2.87 -16.89 2.95
CA GLY A 276 2.36 -17.73 1.86
C GLY A 276 1.63 -18.98 2.33
N ARG A 277 1.57 -19.29 3.64
CA ARG A 277 0.73 -20.37 4.17
C ARG A 277 -0.75 -20.04 4.00
N LYS A 278 -1.59 -21.08 4.06
CA LYS A 278 -3.04 -20.92 4.06
C LYS A 278 -3.58 -21.04 5.48
N PHE A 279 -4.45 -20.11 5.86
CA PHE A 279 -5.25 -20.15 7.08
C PHE A 279 -6.71 -19.85 6.70
N ALA A 280 -7.64 -20.75 7.02
CA ALA A 280 -9.05 -20.65 6.59
C ALA A 280 -9.24 -20.27 5.10
N ASN A 281 -8.50 -20.94 4.20
CA ASN A 281 -8.43 -20.65 2.74
C ASN A 281 -7.87 -19.27 2.33
N ARG A 282 -7.41 -18.43 3.28
CA ARG A 282 -6.71 -17.17 3.01
C ARG A 282 -5.21 -17.38 3.01
N VAL A 283 -4.48 -16.58 2.22
CA VAL A 283 -3.02 -16.62 2.22
C VAL A 283 -2.49 -15.64 3.25
N VAL A 284 -1.67 -16.14 4.17
CA VAL A 284 -1.02 -15.36 5.21
C VAL A 284 0.07 -14.49 4.59
N VAL A 285 -0.03 -13.19 4.77
CA VAL A 285 1.03 -12.23 4.42
C VAL A 285 1.70 -11.78 5.71
N THR A 286 3.02 -11.61 5.70
CA THR A 286 3.73 -11.15 6.90
C THR A 286 4.61 -9.94 6.60
N LYS A 287 4.76 -9.07 7.59
CA LYS A 287 5.61 -7.88 7.55
C LYS A 287 6.21 -7.63 8.93
N TYR A 288 7.46 -7.16 8.99
CA TYR A 288 8.02 -6.68 10.26
C TYR A 288 7.29 -5.43 10.73
N TYR A 289 7.04 -5.35 12.02
CA TYR A 289 6.39 -4.21 12.66
C TYR A 289 7.34 -3.53 13.64
N ASP A 290 7.18 -2.23 13.81
CA ASP A 290 8.03 -1.45 14.71
C ASP A 290 7.68 -1.79 16.18
N PRO A 291 8.65 -2.23 17.00
CA PRO A 291 8.40 -2.59 18.39
C PRO A 291 7.87 -1.41 19.22
N ASP A 292 8.34 -0.19 18.98
CA ASP A 292 7.92 0.99 19.74
C ASP A 292 6.46 1.37 19.42
N MET A 293 6.03 1.20 18.16
CA MET A 293 4.61 1.37 17.79
C MET A 293 3.74 0.27 18.42
N TYR A 294 4.21 -0.98 18.39
CA TYR A 294 3.51 -2.11 19.00
C TYR A 294 3.29 -1.93 20.50
N HIS A 295 4.32 -1.56 21.27
CA HIS A 295 4.21 -1.34 22.71
C HIS A 295 3.38 -0.10 23.08
N ARG A 296 3.18 0.82 22.14
CA ARG A 296 2.26 1.96 22.28
C ARG A 296 0.82 1.65 21.86
N HIS A 297 0.53 0.42 21.43
CA HIS A 297 -0.74 0.02 20.84
C HIS A 297 -1.15 0.89 19.63
N GLU A 298 -0.16 1.38 18.88
CA GLU A 298 -0.34 1.99 17.56
C GLU A 298 -0.25 0.83 16.55
N PHE A 299 -1.32 0.54 15.78
CA PHE A 299 -1.46 -0.66 14.92
C PHE A 299 -1.88 -0.34 13.47
#